data_AF-A0AAN9VX89-F1
#
_entry.id   AF-A0AAN9VX89-F1
#
_cell.length_a   1.000
_cell.length_b   1.000
_cell.length_c   1.000
_cell.angle_alpha   90.00
_cell.angle_beta   90.00
_cell.angle_gamma   90.00
#
_symmetry.space_group_name_H-M   'P 1'
#
loop_
_entity.id
_entity.type
_entity.pdbx_description
1 polymer ?
#
loop_
_entity_poly.entity_id
_entity_poly.type
_entity_poly.pdbx_seq_one_letter_code
_entity_poly.pdbx_strand_id
1 'polypeptide(L)'
;MAAAAATTTRTKTAAAALVLLLAAAMAIAQSPEAGTAAAAEEEEAAALRGALRWLRQRRDPRDGAWGNHTAAAVLALQLAAAAPPQVEPAAPSGNRSRGAQRWASPANPEGLLSVKQMELELVLHLWRHHEAPITSGKLAQYTLALNAVCKDPKKFYGHDLINMLQHHEADLDYEFAFSSLAVCSSGTHVRKRQIRRLLDIADRVNDHNVDTLSMVLLALKCIVREHRNRNLDQYIRRPAAGLAQQQQPDGSFVGSLHSTALAMQALEAGEESENESLGGNWNRSAAAAFLRSRQGADGAFVDVPTTAEVALALGPHSLGQVRDAAGCPAPPAVKFLPPVIPPALAPKAAHHHHHHKHVSTGSAKSNGSTPSAGTNSSDSGTTAPSNSSETYKGAADGTTGFTTTTTTSTSSSATTSSTTTTSSSTTSTATTTSANANNASVSPASIFGSNINLTTLESLAGMGKQPDLVKVTYSIWVHSNISESYNLTVQAERNTTFYNVMLLAAQDDSHYHFEATEWPNGHYVHTLAGFKEEPTSYYFWLLYQTAEMPDPANPPGNQLITPVGVDGLLIDEGNHFLFWYKKL
;
A
#
# COMPACT_ATOMS: atom_id res chain seq x y z
N MET A 1 85.43 -9.53 9.72
CA MET A 1 84.08 -10.10 9.88
C MET A 1 83.01 -9.03 9.67
N ALA A 2 82.80 -8.54 8.44
CA ALA A 2 81.76 -7.52 8.18
C ALA A 2 81.20 -7.53 6.73
N ALA A 3 81.34 -8.65 6.00
CA ALA A 3 80.86 -8.74 4.61
C ALA A 3 79.79 -9.82 4.37
N ALA A 4 79.43 -10.61 5.37
CA ALA A 4 78.49 -11.74 5.22
C ALA A 4 77.04 -11.43 5.68
N ALA A 5 76.77 -10.24 6.22
CA ALA A 5 75.46 -9.91 6.80
C ALA A 5 74.51 -9.16 5.83
N ALA A 6 75.03 -8.59 4.73
CA ALA A 6 74.25 -7.73 3.83
C ALA A 6 73.54 -8.47 2.69
N THR A 7 73.97 -9.70 2.35
CA THR A 7 73.37 -10.50 1.27
C THR A 7 72.15 -11.30 1.73
N THR A 8 72.07 -11.64 3.02
CA THR A 8 70.96 -12.46 3.58
C THR A 8 69.68 -11.65 3.84
N THR A 9 69.76 -10.33 3.97
CA THR A 9 68.61 -9.44 4.17
C THR A 9 67.91 -9.06 2.87
N ARG A 10 68.63 -9.03 1.74
CA ARG A 10 68.05 -8.72 0.41
C ARG A 10 67.23 -9.87 -0.18
N THR A 11 67.58 -11.12 0.11
CA THR A 11 66.81 -12.29 -0.37
C THR A 11 65.54 -12.53 0.44
N LYS A 12 65.55 -12.25 1.75
CA LYS A 12 64.37 -12.35 2.61
C LYS A 12 63.30 -11.30 2.30
N THR A 13 63.70 -10.09 1.92
CA THR A 13 62.77 -9.02 1.54
C THR A 13 62.14 -9.25 0.17
N ALA A 14 62.89 -9.79 -0.80
CA ALA A 14 62.35 -10.17 -2.11
C ALA A 14 61.38 -11.37 -2.02
N ALA A 15 61.68 -12.36 -1.18
CA ALA A 15 60.79 -13.50 -0.95
C ALA A 15 59.50 -13.09 -0.22
N ALA A 16 59.58 -12.21 0.78
CA ALA A 16 58.40 -11.68 1.47
C ALA A 16 57.51 -10.83 0.55
N ALA A 17 58.11 -10.02 -0.34
CA ALA A 17 57.36 -9.24 -1.32
C ALA A 17 56.67 -10.12 -2.38
N LEU A 18 57.32 -11.21 -2.81
CA LEU A 18 56.72 -12.17 -3.75
C LEU A 18 55.57 -12.95 -3.10
N VAL A 19 55.70 -13.32 -1.82
CA VAL A 19 54.62 -13.97 -1.05
C VAL A 19 53.45 -13.02 -0.83
N LEU A 20 53.69 -11.74 -0.57
CA LEU A 20 52.64 -10.72 -0.47
C LEU A 20 51.95 -10.45 -1.82
N LEU A 21 52.69 -10.45 -2.93
CA LEU A 21 52.13 -10.32 -4.28
C LEU A 21 51.35 -11.56 -4.71
N LEU A 22 51.80 -12.77 -4.34
CA LEU A 22 51.07 -14.02 -4.57
C LEU A 22 49.84 -14.14 -3.67
N ALA A 23 49.91 -13.68 -2.41
CA ALA A 23 48.75 -13.62 -1.51
C ALA A 23 47.72 -12.58 -1.99
N ALA A 24 48.16 -11.43 -2.50
CA ALA A 24 47.28 -10.44 -3.13
C ALA A 24 46.67 -10.97 -4.43
N ALA A 25 47.44 -11.68 -5.27
CA ALA A 25 46.93 -12.32 -6.48
C ALA A 25 45.95 -13.47 -6.18
N MET A 26 46.18 -14.23 -5.11
CA MET A 26 45.25 -15.27 -4.65
C MET A 26 43.99 -14.70 -3.97
N ALA A 27 44.08 -13.56 -3.29
CA ALA A 27 42.92 -12.83 -2.77
C ALA A 27 42.05 -12.24 -3.90
N ILE A 28 42.66 -11.83 -5.02
CA ILE A 28 41.93 -11.40 -6.22
C ILE A 28 41.30 -12.60 -6.96
N ALA A 29 41.86 -13.81 -6.81
CA ALA A 29 41.34 -15.03 -7.43
C ALA A 29 40.21 -15.73 -6.62
N GLN A 30 39.96 -15.30 -5.38
CA GLN A 30 38.86 -15.77 -4.53
C GLN A 30 37.76 -14.70 -4.44
N SER A 31 36.98 -14.47 -5.50
CA SER A 31 35.56 -14.08 -5.39
C SER A 31 34.89 -13.77 -6.75
N PRO A 32 34.70 -14.76 -7.63
CA PRO A 32 33.73 -14.59 -8.71
C PRO A 32 32.32 -14.26 -8.19
N GLU A 33 31.94 -14.74 -6.99
CA GLU A 33 30.62 -14.49 -6.38
C GLU A 33 30.44 -13.08 -5.77
N ALA A 34 31.48 -12.50 -5.16
CA ALA A 34 31.39 -11.13 -4.64
C ALA A 34 31.33 -10.09 -5.77
N GLY A 35 31.99 -10.37 -6.90
CA GLY A 35 31.89 -9.55 -8.11
C GLY A 35 30.48 -9.57 -8.71
N THR A 36 29.77 -10.70 -8.67
CA THR A 36 28.39 -10.80 -9.17
C THR A 36 27.37 -10.14 -8.25
N ALA A 37 27.54 -10.24 -6.92
CA ALA A 37 26.65 -9.59 -5.97
C ALA A 37 26.76 -8.06 -6.02
N ALA A 38 27.98 -7.52 -6.03
CA ALA A 38 28.21 -6.08 -6.15
C ALA A 38 27.71 -5.51 -7.49
N ALA A 39 27.81 -6.28 -8.58
CA ALA A 39 27.23 -5.89 -9.87
C ALA A 39 25.70 -5.84 -9.81
N ALA A 40 25.05 -6.82 -9.18
CA ALA A 40 23.59 -6.83 -9.03
C ALA A 40 23.08 -5.66 -8.17
N GLU A 41 23.78 -5.32 -7.09
CA GLU A 41 23.47 -4.15 -6.25
C GLU A 41 23.61 -2.83 -7.02
N GLU A 42 24.66 -2.68 -7.84
CA GLU A 42 24.84 -1.48 -8.66
C GLU A 42 23.77 -1.36 -9.75
N GLU A 43 23.34 -2.49 -10.33
CA GLU A 43 22.23 -2.54 -11.29
C GLU A 43 20.89 -2.15 -10.65
N GLU A 44 20.63 -2.62 -9.42
CA GLU A 44 19.45 -2.22 -8.64
C GLU A 44 19.48 -0.73 -8.31
N ALA A 45 20.63 -0.23 -7.84
CA ALA A 45 20.83 1.20 -7.58
C ALA A 45 20.67 2.04 -8.86
N ALA A 46 21.10 1.53 -10.01
CA ALA A 46 20.88 2.18 -11.30
C ALA A 46 19.39 2.25 -11.67
N ALA A 47 18.65 1.16 -11.46
CA ALA A 47 17.21 1.11 -11.71
C ALA A 47 16.45 2.11 -10.81
N LEU A 48 16.77 2.14 -9.51
CA LEU A 48 16.23 3.11 -8.57
C LEU A 48 16.54 4.55 -8.99
N ARG A 49 17.80 4.85 -9.35
CA ARG A 49 18.20 6.17 -9.86
C ARG A 49 17.43 6.54 -11.12
N GLY A 50 17.12 5.57 -11.98
CA GLY A 50 16.25 5.73 -13.16
C GLY A 50 14.85 6.20 -12.78
N ALA A 51 14.17 5.45 -11.91
CA ALA A 51 12.82 5.73 -11.46
C ALA A 51 12.70 7.11 -10.78
N LEU A 52 13.61 7.43 -9.86
CA LEU A 52 13.63 8.72 -9.17
C LEU A 52 13.89 9.89 -10.12
N ARG A 53 14.75 9.70 -11.14
CA ARG A 53 15.00 10.71 -12.16
C ARG A 53 13.76 10.95 -13.01
N TRP A 54 13.11 9.88 -13.45
CA TRP A 54 11.88 9.95 -14.24
C TRP A 54 10.76 10.67 -13.47
N LEU A 55 10.54 10.32 -12.19
CA LEU A 55 9.55 11.00 -11.33
C LEU A 55 9.82 12.51 -11.28
N ARG A 56 11.08 12.93 -11.08
CA ARG A 56 11.44 14.36 -11.06
C ARG A 56 11.17 15.06 -12.39
N GLN A 57 11.42 14.38 -13.51
CA GLN A 57 11.19 14.93 -14.86
C GLN A 57 9.70 15.00 -15.22
N ARG A 58 8.89 14.06 -14.72
CA ARG A 58 7.46 13.98 -15.01
C ARG A 58 6.62 15.03 -14.26
N ARG A 59 7.18 15.68 -13.23
CA ARG A 59 6.53 16.73 -12.44
C ARG A 59 6.11 17.90 -13.34
N ASP A 60 4.88 18.39 -13.18
CA ASP A 60 4.43 19.59 -13.90
C ASP A 60 5.24 20.81 -13.42
N PRO A 61 5.89 21.56 -14.32
CA PRO A 61 6.73 22.70 -13.93
C PRO A 61 5.95 23.91 -13.41
N ARG A 62 4.63 23.97 -13.61
CA ARG A 62 3.79 25.13 -13.23
C ARG A 62 3.37 25.10 -11.77
N ASP A 63 2.91 23.95 -11.30
CA ASP A 63 2.38 23.76 -9.94
C ASP A 63 3.23 22.79 -9.10
N GLY A 64 4.15 22.05 -9.71
CA GLY A 64 4.97 21.06 -9.02
C GLY A 64 4.23 19.76 -8.70
N ALA A 65 3.10 19.47 -9.36
CA ALA A 65 2.25 18.31 -9.11
C ALA A 65 2.61 17.09 -9.99
N TRP A 66 2.01 15.95 -9.63
CA TRP A 66 1.86 14.77 -10.50
C TRP A 66 0.38 14.43 -10.71
N GLY A 67 -0.47 15.47 -10.82
CA GLY A 67 -1.92 15.31 -10.86
C GLY A 67 -2.45 14.65 -9.58
N ASN A 68 -3.32 13.65 -9.71
CA ASN A 68 -3.87 12.93 -8.57
C ASN A 68 -2.82 12.17 -7.75
N HIS A 69 -1.58 12.02 -8.24
CA HIS A 69 -0.56 11.17 -7.62
C HIS A 69 0.57 11.97 -6.96
N THR A 70 0.38 13.28 -6.72
CA THR A 70 1.37 14.13 -6.04
C THR A 70 1.81 13.54 -4.70
N ALA A 71 0.88 13.03 -3.90
CA ALA A 71 1.19 12.41 -2.60
C ALA A 71 2.08 11.15 -2.73
N ALA A 72 1.80 10.28 -3.71
CA ALA A 72 2.58 9.07 -3.97
C ALA A 72 4.01 9.42 -4.41
N ALA A 73 4.15 10.36 -5.35
CA ALA A 73 5.45 10.80 -5.85
C ALA A 73 6.29 11.47 -4.76
N VAL A 74 5.70 12.35 -3.96
CA VAL A 74 6.38 13.01 -2.82
C VAL A 74 6.83 11.97 -1.79
N LEU A 75 5.98 11.00 -1.47
CA LEU A 75 6.30 9.92 -0.53
C LEU A 75 7.49 9.09 -1.03
N ALA A 76 7.46 8.63 -2.28
CA ALA A 76 8.54 7.85 -2.88
C ALA A 76 9.85 8.65 -2.98
N LEU A 77 9.81 9.90 -3.47
CA LEU A 77 10.99 10.76 -3.56
C LEU A 77 11.59 11.08 -2.19
N GLN A 78 10.80 11.08 -1.13
CA GLN A 78 11.27 11.35 0.23
C GLN A 78 11.89 10.12 0.89
N LEU A 79 11.31 8.93 0.70
CA LEU A 79 11.75 7.70 1.35
C LEU A 79 12.83 6.97 0.54
N ALA A 80 12.63 6.79 -0.76
CA ALA A 80 13.54 6.02 -1.60
C ALA A 80 14.81 6.78 -2.01
N ALA A 81 14.80 8.12 -1.94
CA ALA A 81 15.98 8.95 -2.19
C ALA A 81 16.79 9.26 -0.92
N ALA A 82 16.34 8.82 0.26
CA ALA A 82 17.11 9.00 1.49
C ALA A 82 18.31 8.05 1.48
N ALA A 83 19.52 8.59 1.61
CA ALA A 83 20.69 7.73 1.78
C ALA A 83 20.57 6.94 3.09
N PRO A 84 21.00 5.67 3.12
CA PRO A 84 21.07 4.92 4.37
C PRO A 84 21.98 5.67 5.37
N PRO A 85 21.67 5.64 6.66
CA PRO A 85 22.51 6.23 7.71
C PRO A 85 23.77 5.38 7.91
N GLN A 86 24.69 5.41 6.96
CA GLN A 86 26.00 4.79 7.09
C GLN A 86 26.97 5.83 7.63
N VAL A 87 27.33 5.64 8.90
CA VAL A 87 28.59 5.98 9.58
C VAL A 87 29.56 6.79 8.72
N GLU A 88 29.46 8.13 8.73
CA GLU A 88 30.60 8.94 8.32
C GLU A 88 31.63 8.92 9.47
N PRO A 89 32.85 8.37 9.29
CA PRO A 89 33.94 8.75 10.17
C PRO A 89 34.15 10.25 9.97
N ALA A 90 34.14 11.00 11.07
CA ALA A 90 34.34 12.44 11.09
C ALA A 90 35.58 12.83 10.27
N ALA A 91 35.37 13.23 9.01
CA ALA A 91 36.43 13.74 8.17
C ALA A 91 36.81 15.14 8.69
N PRO A 92 38.09 15.39 9.02
CA PRO A 92 38.51 16.71 9.43
C PRO A 92 38.49 17.63 8.21
N SER A 93 37.70 18.69 8.30
CA SER A 93 37.77 19.93 7.54
C SER A 93 37.78 19.84 6.00
N GLY A 94 36.74 20.38 5.38
CA GLY A 94 36.96 21.25 4.22
C GLY A 94 36.19 20.94 2.93
N ASN A 95 35.50 19.82 2.81
CA ASN A 95 34.59 19.60 1.68
C ASN A 95 33.39 18.78 2.14
N ARG A 96 32.25 19.44 2.34
CA ARG A 96 30.97 18.78 2.62
C ARG A 96 30.61 17.94 1.41
N SER A 97 30.84 16.64 1.50
CA SER A 97 30.29 15.61 0.62
C SER A 97 28.81 15.90 0.42
N ARG A 98 28.34 15.91 -0.83
CA ARG A 98 26.92 15.94 -1.17
C ARG A 98 26.26 14.66 -0.65
N GLY A 99 25.92 14.63 0.64
CA GLY A 99 24.97 13.65 1.17
C GLY A 99 23.68 13.76 0.37
N ALA A 100 23.03 12.63 0.08
CA ALA A 100 21.81 12.60 -0.72
C ALA A 100 20.78 13.58 -0.12
N GLN A 101 20.55 14.67 -0.83
CA GLN A 101 19.67 15.74 -0.39
C GLN A 101 18.23 15.20 -0.36
N ARG A 102 17.59 15.18 0.82
CA ARG A 102 16.18 14.83 0.96
C ARG A 102 15.31 15.70 0.05
N TRP A 103 14.24 15.11 -0.51
CA TRP A 103 13.35 15.81 -1.43
C TRP A 103 12.71 17.03 -0.77
N ALA A 104 12.06 16.85 0.38
CA ALA A 104 11.44 17.92 1.15
C ALA A 104 12.46 18.57 2.10
N SER A 105 13.43 19.29 1.53
CA SER A 105 14.48 19.99 2.29
C SER A 105 14.53 21.49 1.94
N PRO A 106 14.87 22.39 2.87
CA PRO A 106 15.03 23.82 2.60
C PRO A 106 15.96 24.15 1.43
N ALA A 107 16.94 23.29 1.12
CA ALA A 107 17.85 23.50 -0.01
C ALA A 107 17.30 22.99 -1.35
N ASN A 108 16.08 22.42 -1.38
CA ASN A 108 15.39 21.96 -2.59
C ASN A 108 14.03 22.66 -2.73
N PRO A 109 13.98 23.89 -3.29
CA PRO A 109 12.74 24.67 -3.40
C PRO A 109 11.68 23.97 -4.27
N GLU A 110 12.12 23.19 -5.25
CA GLU A 110 11.31 22.34 -6.09
C GLU A 110 10.53 21.27 -5.30
N GLY A 111 11.19 20.62 -4.34
CA GLY A 111 10.53 19.70 -3.44
C GLY A 111 9.57 20.39 -2.49
N LEU A 112 9.91 21.60 -2.01
CA LEU A 112 9.00 22.40 -1.19
C LEU A 112 7.73 22.82 -1.94
N LEU A 113 7.84 23.19 -3.21
CA LEU A 113 6.69 23.49 -4.06
C LEU A 113 5.77 22.27 -4.19
N SER A 114 6.35 21.11 -4.49
CA SER A 114 5.61 19.85 -4.61
C SER A 114 4.86 19.50 -3.32
N VAL A 115 5.50 19.69 -2.17
CA VAL A 115 4.87 19.47 -0.85
C VAL A 115 3.73 20.47 -0.62
N LYS A 116 3.90 21.74 -1.00
CA LYS A 116 2.85 22.75 -0.86
C LYS A 116 1.65 22.47 -1.75
N GLN A 117 1.88 22.00 -2.97
CA GLN A 117 0.85 21.59 -3.89
C GLN A 117 0.04 20.40 -3.34
N MET A 118 0.72 19.38 -2.80
CA MET A 118 0.08 18.26 -2.10
C MET A 118 -0.80 18.72 -0.92
N GLU A 119 -0.36 19.70 -0.12
CA GLU A 119 -1.18 20.25 0.97
C GLU A 119 -2.45 20.95 0.45
N LEU A 120 -2.34 21.69 -0.65
CA LEU A 120 -3.47 22.38 -1.26
C LEU A 120 -4.50 21.36 -1.79
N GLU A 121 -4.06 20.31 -2.48
CA GLU A 121 -4.93 19.23 -2.94
C GLU A 121 -5.70 18.58 -1.79
N LEU A 122 -5.01 18.26 -0.68
CA LEU A 122 -5.66 17.68 0.50
C LEU A 122 -6.69 18.64 1.11
N VAL A 123 -6.36 19.93 1.26
CA VAL A 123 -7.31 20.93 1.78
C VAL A 123 -8.54 21.05 0.87
N LEU A 124 -8.36 21.00 -0.45
CA LEU A 124 -9.47 21.03 -1.41
C LEU A 124 -10.39 19.80 -1.26
N HIS A 125 -9.83 18.61 -1.07
CA HIS A 125 -10.61 17.40 -0.78
C HIS A 125 -11.40 17.53 0.53
N LEU A 126 -10.78 18.06 1.59
CA LEU A 126 -11.46 18.27 2.88
C LEU A 126 -12.58 19.33 2.77
N TRP A 127 -12.38 20.36 1.97
CA TRP A 127 -13.39 21.41 1.78
C TRP A 127 -14.59 20.92 0.97
N ARG A 128 -14.35 20.15 -0.10
CA ARG A 128 -15.39 19.63 -1.02
C ARG A 128 -15.99 18.29 -0.59
N HIS A 129 -15.87 17.92 0.68
CA HIS A 129 -16.31 16.61 1.20
C HIS A 129 -17.80 16.28 0.96
N HIS A 130 -18.67 17.29 0.78
CA HIS A 130 -20.07 17.09 0.44
C HIS A 130 -20.30 16.73 -1.05
N GLU A 131 -19.41 17.13 -1.94
CA GLU A 131 -19.52 16.87 -3.39
C GLU A 131 -18.80 15.59 -3.76
N ALA A 132 -17.59 15.41 -3.24
CA ALA A 132 -16.72 14.27 -3.49
C ALA A 132 -16.00 13.90 -2.19
N PRO A 133 -16.55 12.97 -1.39
CA PRO A 133 -15.93 12.56 -0.14
C PRO A 133 -14.57 11.90 -0.41
N ILE A 134 -13.56 12.28 0.38
CA ILE A 134 -12.25 11.64 0.32
C ILE A 134 -12.35 10.18 0.80
N THR A 135 -11.82 9.24 0.03
CA THR A 135 -11.78 7.83 0.44
C THR A 135 -10.76 7.62 1.56
N SER A 136 -10.96 6.61 2.40
CA SER A 136 -10.02 6.28 3.47
C SER A 136 -8.64 5.94 2.92
N GLY A 137 -8.57 5.23 1.79
CA GLY A 137 -7.32 4.98 1.07
C GLY A 137 -6.58 6.26 0.66
N LYS A 138 -7.29 7.23 0.07
CA LYS A 138 -6.69 8.51 -0.35
C LYS A 138 -6.22 9.34 0.85
N LEU A 139 -7.02 9.40 1.90
CA LEU A 139 -6.66 10.08 3.15
C LEU A 139 -5.43 9.44 3.82
N ALA A 140 -5.33 8.10 3.77
CA ALA A 140 -4.17 7.36 4.28
C ALA A 140 -2.90 7.68 3.47
N GLN A 141 -2.99 7.76 2.14
CA GLN A 141 -1.88 8.14 1.27
C GLN A 141 -1.34 9.54 1.60
N TYR A 142 -2.22 10.53 1.72
CA TYR A 142 -1.82 11.88 2.13
C TYR A 142 -1.22 11.91 3.54
N THR A 143 -1.79 11.13 4.48
CA THR A 143 -1.28 11.03 5.85
C THR A 143 0.14 10.45 5.88
N LEU A 144 0.42 9.40 5.12
CA LEU A 144 1.77 8.84 4.99
C LEU A 144 2.75 9.82 4.35
N ALA A 145 2.33 10.53 3.31
CA ALA A 145 3.16 11.55 2.66
C ALA A 145 3.48 12.70 3.62
N LEU A 146 2.51 13.18 4.42
CA LEU A 146 2.73 14.19 5.46
C LEU A 146 3.73 13.70 6.52
N ASN A 147 3.59 12.46 6.99
CA ASN A 147 4.54 11.86 7.92
C ASN A 147 5.96 11.81 7.32
N ALA A 148 6.09 11.43 6.04
CA ALA A 148 7.39 11.34 5.36
C ALA A 148 8.10 12.70 5.25
N VAL A 149 7.34 13.79 5.07
CA VAL A 149 7.86 15.16 4.98
C VAL A 149 7.85 15.91 6.31
N CYS A 150 7.75 15.17 7.43
CA CYS A 150 7.81 15.68 8.80
C CYS A 150 6.74 16.72 9.15
N LYS A 151 5.52 16.53 8.64
CA LYS A 151 4.34 17.32 9.00
C LYS A 151 3.38 16.49 9.83
N ASP A 152 2.87 17.07 10.92
CA ASP A 152 1.97 16.37 11.85
C ASP A 152 0.54 16.28 11.28
N PRO A 153 0.06 15.09 10.88
CA PRO A 153 -1.29 14.91 10.32
C PRO A 153 -2.41 15.10 11.37
N LYS A 154 -2.11 15.12 12.67
CA LYS A 154 -3.12 15.40 13.71
C LYS A 154 -3.53 16.86 13.78
N LYS A 155 -2.66 17.75 13.31
CA LYS A 155 -2.82 19.21 13.40
C LYS A 155 -2.79 19.85 12.02
N PHE A 156 -3.20 19.11 11.00
CA PHE A 156 -3.15 19.57 9.62
C PHE A 156 -4.19 20.68 9.38
N TYR A 157 -3.78 21.94 9.45
CA TYR A 157 -4.64 23.11 9.24
C TYR A 157 -5.95 23.10 10.05
N GLY A 158 -5.92 22.56 11.27
CA GLY A 158 -7.11 22.44 12.13
C GLY A 158 -7.94 21.17 11.92
N HIS A 159 -7.55 20.31 10.98
CA HIS A 159 -8.14 18.98 10.76
C HIS A 159 -7.26 17.90 11.40
N ASP A 160 -7.90 16.97 12.13
CA ASP A 160 -7.25 15.77 12.65
C ASP A 160 -7.51 14.60 11.69
N LEU A 161 -6.56 14.38 10.78
CA LEU A 161 -6.65 13.34 9.76
C LEU A 161 -6.60 11.94 10.37
N ILE A 162 -5.85 11.79 11.46
CA ILE A 162 -5.72 10.51 12.19
C ILE A 162 -7.05 10.15 12.82
N ASN A 163 -7.73 11.13 13.41
CA ASN A 163 -9.05 10.91 13.98
C ASN A 163 -10.09 10.56 12.90
N MET A 164 -10.02 11.18 11.71
CA MET A 164 -10.87 10.79 10.57
C MET A 164 -10.64 9.33 10.16
N LEU A 165 -9.38 8.92 9.94
CA LEU A 165 -9.03 7.54 9.57
C LEU A 165 -9.46 6.51 10.62
N GLN A 166 -9.45 6.86 11.91
CA GLN A 166 -9.87 5.97 12.98
C GLN A 166 -11.39 5.85 13.16
N HIS A 167 -12.16 6.83 12.70
CA HIS A 167 -13.63 6.84 12.81
C HIS A 167 -14.32 6.33 11.55
N HIS A 168 -13.75 6.60 10.39
CA HIS A 168 -14.24 6.11 9.10
C HIS A 168 -13.44 4.88 8.68
N GLU A 169 -13.80 3.73 9.25
CA GLU A 169 -13.22 2.44 8.84
C GLU A 169 -13.55 2.18 7.38
N ALA A 170 -12.53 1.81 6.58
CA ALA A 170 -12.74 1.43 5.20
C ALA A 170 -13.47 0.08 5.10
N ASP A 171 -14.31 -0.06 4.07
CA ASP A 171 -15.02 -1.30 3.80
C ASP A 171 -14.05 -2.38 3.33
N LEU A 172 -13.12 -2.00 2.45
CA LEU A 172 -12.13 -2.89 1.84
C LEU A 172 -10.96 -3.17 2.77
N ASP A 173 -10.55 -4.44 2.85
CA ASP A 173 -9.49 -4.87 3.75
C ASP A 173 -8.12 -4.26 3.43
N TYR A 174 -7.81 -4.05 2.15
CA TYR A 174 -6.60 -3.34 1.72
C TYR A 174 -6.58 -1.89 2.24
N GLU A 175 -7.65 -1.11 2.00
CA GLU A 175 -7.73 0.28 2.43
C GLU A 175 -7.75 0.41 3.96
N PHE A 176 -8.38 -0.55 4.64
CA PHE A 176 -8.39 -0.64 6.08
C PHE A 176 -6.97 -0.88 6.63
N ALA A 177 -6.20 -1.79 6.02
CA ALA A 177 -4.81 -2.03 6.37
C ALA A 177 -3.92 -0.81 6.08
N PHE A 178 -4.10 -0.17 4.93
CA PHE A 178 -3.35 1.02 4.55
C PHE A 178 -3.64 2.21 5.48
N SER A 179 -4.90 2.40 5.85
CA SER A 179 -5.32 3.40 6.86
C SER A 179 -4.70 3.11 8.23
N SER A 180 -4.66 1.84 8.64
CA SER A 180 -4.05 1.42 9.90
C SER A 180 -2.53 1.65 9.92
N LEU A 181 -1.86 1.40 8.79
CA LEU A 181 -0.45 1.74 8.60
C LEU A 181 -0.23 3.26 8.74
N ALA A 182 -1.01 4.09 8.04
CA ALA A 182 -0.91 5.54 8.13
C ALA A 182 -1.09 6.09 9.56
N VAL A 183 -2.06 5.53 10.30
CA VAL A 183 -2.29 5.84 11.72
C VAL A 183 -1.06 5.46 12.56
N CYS A 184 -0.53 4.24 12.38
CA CYS A 184 0.65 3.78 13.10
C CYS A 184 1.88 4.65 12.80
N SER A 185 2.15 4.96 11.53
CA SER A 185 3.29 5.78 11.10
C SER A 185 3.27 7.21 11.68
N SER A 186 2.10 7.73 12.05
CA SER A 186 1.97 9.02 12.76
C SER A 186 2.41 8.98 14.23
N GLY A 187 2.82 7.81 14.75
CA GLY A 187 3.13 7.60 16.16
C GLY A 187 1.89 7.54 17.05
N THR A 188 0.70 7.33 16.48
CA THR A 188 -0.56 7.24 17.21
C THR A 188 -0.94 5.80 17.49
N HIS A 189 -1.47 5.54 18.68
CA HIS A 189 -1.97 4.21 19.05
C HIS A 189 -3.14 3.76 18.14
N VAL A 190 -2.94 2.65 17.43
CA VAL A 190 -3.98 1.96 16.66
C VAL A 190 -5.00 1.29 17.60
N ARG A 191 -6.30 1.46 17.36
CA ARG A 191 -7.35 0.98 18.30
C ARG A 191 -7.34 -0.55 18.39
N LYS A 192 -7.64 -1.11 19.57
CA LYS A 192 -7.68 -2.58 19.79
C LYS A 192 -8.62 -3.31 18.82
N ARG A 193 -9.77 -2.70 18.48
CA ARG A 193 -10.70 -3.24 17.48
C ARG A 193 -10.04 -3.39 16.10
N GLN A 194 -9.28 -2.37 15.68
CA GLN A 194 -8.59 -2.37 14.40
C GLN A 194 -7.47 -3.42 14.37
N ILE A 195 -6.70 -3.54 15.45
CA ILE A 195 -5.67 -4.58 15.58
C ILE A 195 -6.27 -5.98 15.45
N ARG A 196 -7.41 -6.26 16.09
CA ARG A 196 -8.08 -7.56 15.95
C ARG A 196 -8.52 -7.84 14.51
N ARG A 197 -9.15 -6.86 13.83
CA ARG A 197 -9.53 -7.02 12.42
C ARG A 197 -8.31 -7.30 11.52
N LEU A 198 -7.17 -6.62 11.74
CA LEU A 198 -5.93 -6.91 11.00
C LEU A 198 -5.45 -8.35 11.22
N LEU A 199 -5.52 -8.86 12.45
CA LEU A 199 -5.15 -10.24 12.76
C LEU A 199 -6.13 -11.24 12.15
N ASP A 200 -7.42 -10.94 12.15
CA ASP A 200 -8.46 -11.79 11.54
C ASP A 200 -8.27 -11.90 10.01
N ILE A 201 -7.91 -10.80 9.34
CA ILE A 201 -7.55 -10.78 7.91
C ILE A 201 -6.26 -11.58 7.69
N ALA A 202 -5.24 -11.37 8.54
CA ALA A 202 -3.95 -12.06 8.41
C ALA A 202 -4.06 -13.58 8.60
N ASP A 203 -4.96 -14.07 9.45
CA ASP A 203 -5.14 -15.52 9.67
C ASP A 203 -5.78 -16.22 8.45
N ARG A 204 -6.50 -15.49 7.60
CA ARG A 204 -7.16 -15.98 6.38
C ARG A 204 -6.28 -15.80 5.13
N VAL A 205 -5.01 -16.22 5.23
CA VAL A 205 -3.98 -16.03 4.19
C VAL A 205 -4.42 -16.47 2.78
N ASN A 206 -5.22 -17.54 2.67
CA ASN A 206 -5.64 -18.11 1.39
C ASN A 206 -6.85 -17.38 0.76
N ASP A 207 -7.54 -16.52 1.52
CA ASP A 207 -8.76 -15.84 1.07
C ASP A 207 -8.48 -14.45 0.50
N HIS A 208 -7.24 -13.97 0.63
CA HIS A 208 -6.85 -12.60 0.28
C HIS A 208 -5.77 -12.58 -0.80
N ASN A 209 -5.80 -11.56 -1.65
CA ASN A 209 -4.76 -11.32 -2.64
C ASN A 209 -3.43 -10.89 -1.98
N VAL A 210 -2.34 -11.02 -2.73
CA VAL A 210 -0.99 -10.62 -2.28
C VAL A 210 -0.96 -9.20 -1.76
N ASP A 211 -1.66 -8.27 -2.42
CA ASP A 211 -1.61 -6.85 -2.10
C ASP A 211 -2.19 -6.55 -0.70
N THR A 212 -3.37 -7.13 -0.41
CA THR A 212 -4.04 -6.98 0.89
C THR A 212 -3.17 -7.57 1.98
N LEU A 213 -2.65 -8.78 1.77
CA LEU A 213 -1.81 -9.45 2.76
C LEU A 213 -0.52 -8.66 3.03
N SER A 214 0.11 -8.14 1.98
CA SER A 214 1.33 -7.35 2.07
C SER A 214 1.08 -6.05 2.85
N MET A 215 -0.03 -5.38 2.60
CA MET A 215 -0.41 -4.17 3.32
C MET A 215 -0.74 -4.44 4.81
N VAL A 216 -1.43 -5.55 5.10
CA VAL A 216 -1.70 -6.00 6.48
C VAL A 216 -0.40 -6.29 7.22
N LEU A 217 0.55 -6.98 6.59
CA LEU A 217 1.86 -7.25 7.16
C LEU A 217 2.63 -5.96 7.45
N LEU A 218 2.65 -5.00 6.53
CA LEU A 218 3.26 -3.68 6.74
C LEU A 218 2.63 -2.95 7.94
N ALA A 219 1.31 -2.94 8.05
CA ALA A 219 0.59 -2.32 9.17
C ALA A 219 0.90 -3.00 10.51
N LEU A 220 0.83 -4.33 10.58
CA LEU A 220 1.13 -5.10 11.79
C LEU A 220 2.59 -4.94 12.24
N LYS A 221 3.53 -4.95 11.29
CA LYS A 221 4.96 -4.73 11.56
C LYS A 221 5.23 -3.32 12.09
N CYS A 222 4.56 -2.30 11.53
CA CYS A 222 4.60 -0.96 12.11
C CYS A 222 4.11 -1.00 13.58
N ILE A 223 2.97 -1.63 13.86
CA ILE A 223 2.40 -1.70 15.21
C ILE A 223 3.34 -2.41 16.20
N VAL A 224 3.99 -3.50 15.79
CA VAL A 224 4.99 -4.21 16.59
C VAL A 224 6.13 -3.28 16.98
N ARG A 225 6.74 -2.60 15.99
CA ARG A 225 7.87 -1.69 16.22
C ARG A 225 7.47 -0.50 17.08
N GLU A 226 6.36 0.13 16.74
CA GLU A 226 5.95 1.42 17.28
C GLU A 226 5.29 1.37 18.65
N HIS A 227 4.44 0.37 18.85
CA HIS A 227 3.73 0.19 20.11
C HIS A 227 4.40 -0.81 21.04
N ARG A 228 5.59 -1.31 20.65
CA ARG A 228 6.39 -2.31 21.39
C ARG A 228 5.57 -3.55 21.76
N ASN A 229 4.65 -3.93 20.89
CA ASN A 229 3.71 -5.03 21.14
C ASN A 229 4.25 -6.35 20.56
N ARG A 230 5.33 -6.86 21.18
CA ARG A 230 6.05 -8.08 20.74
C ARG A 230 5.19 -9.35 20.70
N ASN A 231 4.07 -9.36 21.42
CA ASN A 231 3.14 -10.49 21.40
C ASN A 231 2.48 -10.72 20.03
N LEU A 232 2.57 -9.73 19.12
CA LEU A 232 2.05 -9.86 17.76
C LEU A 232 3.01 -10.60 16.81
N ASP A 233 4.29 -10.77 17.17
CA ASP A 233 5.30 -11.38 16.29
C ASP A 233 4.92 -12.78 15.84
N GLN A 234 4.33 -13.59 16.73
CA GLN A 234 3.89 -14.94 16.41
C GLN A 234 2.76 -14.98 15.37
N TYR A 235 1.94 -13.91 15.30
CA TYR A 235 0.81 -13.82 14.37
C TYR A 235 1.21 -13.29 12.99
N ILE A 236 2.41 -12.71 12.87
CA ILE A 236 2.93 -12.17 11.60
C ILE A 236 3.72 -13.23 10.82
N ARG A 237 4.37 -14.16 11.53
CA ARG A 237 5.24 -15.19 10.92
C ARG A 237 4.54 -16.07 9.89
N ARG A 238 3.42 -16.69 10.27
CA ARG A 238 2.70 -17.60 9.38
C ARG A 238 2.16 -16.88 8.13
N PRO A 239 1.52 -15.72 8.25
CA PRO A 239 1.07 -14.96 7.07
C PRO A 239 2.23 -14.48 6.19
N ALA A 240 3.36 -14.06 6.78
CA ALA A 240 4.55 -13.68 6.01
C ALA A 240 5.17 -14.86 5.25
N ALA A 241 5.27 -16.04 5.88
CA ALA A 241 5.71 -17.26 5.20
C ALA A 241 4.75 -17.69 4.08
N GLY A 242 3.43 -17.54 4.30
CA GLY A 242 2.42 -17.78 3.27
C GLY A 242 2.55 -16.83 2.09
N LEU A 243 2.82 -15.54 2.34
CA LEU A 243 3.12 -14.56 1.30
C LEU A 243 4.38 -14.95 0.51
N ALA A 244 5.48 -15.27 1.19
CA ALA A 244 6.74 -15.66 0.56
C ALA A 244 6.60 -16.87 -0.38
N GLN A 245 5.73 -17.83 -0.03
CA GLN A 245 5.45 -19.00 -0.87
C GLN A 245 4.73 -18.65 -2.19
N GLN A 246 4.17 -17.44 -2.32
CA GLN A 246 3.52 -16.99 -3.56
C GLN A 246 4.50 -16.42 -4.59
N GLN A 247 5.81 -16.38 -4.27
CA GLN A 247 6.82 -15.98 -5.24
C GLN A 247 6.91 -16.99 -6.38
N GLN A 248 6.80 -16.51 -7.61
CA GLN A 248 6.88 -17.29 -8.83
C GLN A 248 8.33 -17.57 -9.24
N PRO A 249 8.59 -18.55 -10.13
CA PRO A 249 9.94 -18.87 -10.61
C PRO A 249 10.66 -17.71 -11.33
N ASP A 250 9.90 -16.78 -11.90
CA ASP A 250 10.42 -15.56 -12.54
C ASP A 250 10.81 -14.47 -11.52
N GLY A 251 10.58 -14.73 -10.22
CA GLY A 251 10.83 -13.81 -9.12
C GLY A 251 9.64 -12.91 -8.78
N SER A 252 8.61 -12.85 -9.63
CA SER A 252 7.44 -12.00 -9.41
C SER A 252 6.55 -12.52 -8.30
N PHE A 253 5.79 -11.63 -7.68
CA PHE A 253 4.58 -12.00 -7.00
C PHE A 253 3.44 -11.80 -7.98
N VAL A 254 2.89 -12.92 -8.43
CA VAL A 254 1.66 -12.92 -9.20
C VAL A 254 1.79 -12.26 -10.60
N GLY A 255 3.01 -12.10 -11.12
CA GLY A 255 3.26 -11.49 -12.43
C GLY A 255 3.09 -9.96 -12.49
N SER A 256 2.82 -9.28 -11.36
CA SER A 256 2.54 -7.84 -11.33
C SER A 256 3.66 -7.02 -10.69
N LEU A 257 3.94 -5.84 -11.25
CA LEU A 257 4.87 -4.88 -10.68
C LEU A 257 4.41 -4.37 -9.31
N HIS A 258 3.12 -4.03 -9.19
CA HIS A 258 2.51 -3.54 -7.95
C HIS A 258 2.64 -4.58 -6.83
N SER A 259 2.16 -5.79 -7.08
CA SER A 259 2.16 -6.88 -6.10
C SER A 259 3.57 -7.30 -5.71
N THR A 260 4.50 -7.33 -6.68
CA THR A 260 5.90 -7.64 -6.41
C THR A 260 6.55 -6.57 -5.55
N ALA A 261 6.39 -5.29 -5.90
CA ALA A 261 6.94 -4.17 -5.15
C ALA A 261 6.40 -4.11 -3.71
N LEU A 262 5.09 -4.34 -3.53
CA LEU A 262 4.47 -4.30 -2.22
C LEU A 262 4.84 -5.53 -1.36
N ALA A 263 4.91 -6.72 -1.96
CA ALA A 263 5.35 -7.93 -1.28
C ALA A 263 6.82 -7.85 -0.83
N MET A 264 7.71 -7.31 -1.68
CA MET A 264 9.11 -7.03 -1.31
C MET A 264 9.18 -6.14 -0.06
N GLN A 265 8.47 -5.00 -0.08
CA GLN A 265 8.40 -4.09 1.06
C GLN A 265 7.87 -4.77 2.33
N ALA A 266 6.82 -5.59 2.19
CA ALA A 266 6.19 -6.28 3.29
C ALA A 266 7.08 -7.37 3.89
N LEU A 267 7.85 -8.09 3.09
CA LEU A 267 8.74 -9.17 3.54
C LEU A 267 10.01 -8.61 4.20
N GLU A 268 10.63 -7.58 3.60
CA GLU A 268 11.85 -6.93 4.12
C GLU A 268 11.64 -6.15 5.42
N ALA A 269 10.44 -5.61 5.65
CA ALA A 269 10.15 -4.83 6.84
C ALA A 269 10.37 -5.66 8.12
N GLY A 270 11.51 -5.49 8.81
CA GLY A 270 11.81 -6.19 10.07
C GLY A 270 12.92 -7.23 10.01
N GLU A 271 13.64 -7.36 8.89
CA GLU A 271 14.88 -8.16 8.80
C GLU A 271 16.10 -7.45 9.44
N GLU A 272 15.95 -6.86 10.63
CA GLU A 272 17.07 -6.22 11.35
C GLU A 272 17.98 -7.22 12.08
N SER A 273 17.62 -8.51 12.11
CA SER A 273 18.38 -9.57 12.76
C SER A 273 18.56 -10.76 11.81
N GLU A 274 19.80 -10.95 11.35
CA GLU A 274 20.25 -11.97 10.38
C GLU A 274 19.85 -13.42 10.73
N ASN A 275 19.43 -13.69 11.97
CA ASN A 275 19.12 -15.04 12.45
C ASN A 275 17.62 -15.38 12.54
N GLU A 276 16.71 -14.49 12.14
CA GLU A 276 15.28 -14.77 12.26
C GLU A 276 14.45 -14.11 11.14
N SER A 277 14.64 -14.57 9.90
CA SER A 277 13.74 -14.24 8.78
C SER A 277 12.30 -14.61 9.15
N LEU A 278 11.48 -13.60 9.40
CA LEU A 278 10.06 -13.75 9.72
C LEU A 278 9.24 -14.20 8.49
N GLY A 279 9.74 -13.92 7.29
CA GLY A 279 9.10 -14.24 6.00
C GLY A 279 9.47 -15.60 5.42
N GLY A 280 10.39 -16.34 6.02
CA GLY A 280 10.91 -17.58 5.44
C GLY A 280 11.85 -17.32 4.25
N ASN A 281 12.12 -18.37 3.47
CA ASN A 281 13.05 -18.31 2.34
C ASN A 281 12.30 -17.80 1.10
N TRP A 282 12.46 -16.51 0.79
CA TRP A 282 12.07 -15.91 -0.48
C TRP A 282 13.32 -15.31 -1.16
N ASN A 283 13.29 -15.18 -2.48
CA ASN A 283 14.42 -14.70 -3.25
C ASN A 283 14.25 -13.21 -3.60
N ARG A 284 14.77 -12.34 -2.72
CA ARG A 284 14.80 -10.89 -2.94
C ARG A 284 15.41 -10.50 -4.27
N SER A 285 16.57 -11.09 -4.59
CA SER A 285 17.33 -10.75 -5.80
C SER A 285 16.55 -11.10 -7.07
N ALA A 286 15.79 -12.20 -7.06
CA ALA A 286 14.91 -12.55 -8.18
C ALA A 286 13.75 -11.56 -8.33
N ALA A 287 13.12 -11.12 -7.23
CA ALA A 287 12.06 -10.11 -7.28
C ALA A 287 12.58 -8.76 -7.79
N ALA A 288 13.76 -8.31 -7.31
CA ALA A 288 14.41 -7.10 -7.80
C ALA A 288 14.80 -7.21 -9.29
N ALA A 289 15.27 -8.38 -9.72
CA ALA A 289 15.57 -8.65 -11.13
C ALA A 289 14.32 -8.61 -12.00
N PHE A 290 13.20 -9.20 -11.53
CA PHE A 290 11.90 -9.11 -12.20
C PHE A 290 11.48 -7.65 -12.41
N LEU A 291 11.48 -6.85 -11.33
CA LEU A 291 11.14 -5.43 -11.42
C LEU A 291 12.03 -4.74 -12.44
N ARG A 292 13.36 -4.80 -12.26
CA ARG A 292 14.34 -4.16 -13.16
C ARG A 292 14.18 -4.55 -14.63
N SER A 293 13.84 -5.80 -14.92
CA SER A 293 13.65 -6.27 -16.30
C SER A 293 12.49 -5.58 -17.03
N ARG A 294 11.56 -4.97 -16.27
CA ARG A 294 10.38 -4.26 -16.77
C ARG A 294 10.54 -2.74 -16.77
N GLN A 295 11.71 -2.21 -16.40
CA GLN A 295 11.95 -0.78 -16.45
C GLN A 295 12.07 -0.29 -17.90
N GLY A 296 11.32 0.77 -18.23
CA GLY A 296 11.43 1.49 -19.49
C GLY A 296 12.79 2.17 -19.66
N ALA A 297 13.17 2.46 -20.91
CA ALA A 297 14.44 3.11 -21.22
C ALA A 297 14.56 4.53 -20.65
N ASP A 298 13.42 5.18 -20.39
CA ASP A 298 13.30 6.47 -19.72
C ASP A 298 13.41 6.36 -18.18
N GLY A 299 13.40 5.15 -17.64
CA GLY A 299 13.45 4.84 -16.21
C GLY A 299 12.08 4.64 -15.56
N ALA A 300 10.98 4.74 -16.30
CA ALA A 300 9.63 4.50 -15.79
C ALA A 300 9.34 3.00 -15.63
N PHE A 301 8.34 2.65 -14.81
CA PHE A 301 7.82 1.29 -14.75
C PHE A 301 6.48 1.12 -15.46
N VAL A 302 5.63 2.15 -15.45
CA VAL A 302 4.44 2.33 -16.31
C VAL A 302 4.00 3.79 -16.18
N ASP A 303 3.63 4.17 -14.96
CA ASP A 303 3.00 5.43 -14.61
C ASP A 303 3.57 5.95 -13.27
N VAL A 304 3.02 7.05 -12.77
CA VAL A 304 3.53 7.67 -11.53
C VAL A 304 3.33 6.77 -10.30
N PRO A 305 2.12 6.20 -10.04
CA PRO A 305 1.92 5.27 -8.93
C PRO A 305 2.86 4.06 -8.97
N THR A 306 2.91 3.33 -10.08
CA THR A 306 3.72 2.12 -10.20
C THR A 306 5.21 2.44 -10.06
N THR A 307 5.66 3.53 -10.70
CA THR A 307 7.07 3.95 -10.59
C THR A 307 7.42 4.37 -9.16
N ALA A 308 6.51 5.02 -8.45
CA ALA A 308 6.70 5.41 -7.05
C ALA A 308 6.77 4.19 -6.11
N GLU A 309 5.91 3.20 -6.31
CA GLU A 309 5.88 1.97 -5.52
C GLU A 309 7.11 1.10 -5.76
N VAL A 310 7.50 0.91 -7.01
CA VAL A 310 8.72 0.18 -7.37
C VAL A 310 9.95 0.89 -6.81
N ALA A 311 10.00 2.23 -6.85
CA ALA A 311 11.08 2.98 -6.21
C ALA A 311 11.14 2.76 -4.69
N LEU A 312 10.01 2.61 -4.01
CA LEU A 312 9.97 2.27 -2.58
C LEU A 312 10.45 0.84 -2.30
N ALA A 313 10.20 -0.10 -3.22
CA ALA A 313 10.64 -1.49 -3.10
C ALA A 313 12.15 -1.69 -3.37
N LEU A 314 12.70 -0.96 -4.33
CA LEU A 314 14.16 -0.97 -4.62
C LEU A 314 14.93 0.00 -3.71
N GLY A 315 14.21 0.85 -2.97
CA GLY A 315 14.77 1.87 -2.10
C GLY A 315 15.20 1.30 -0.75
N PRO A 316 15.99 2.08 0.02
CA PRO A 316 16.45 1.66 1.35
C PRO A 316 15.34 1.65 2.41
N HIS A 317 14.16 2.22 2.10
CA HIS A 317 13.08 2.42 3.05
C HIS A 317 11.72 2.11 2.43
N SER A 318 10.95 1.26 3.12
CA SER A 318 9.60 0.87 2.73
C SER A 318 8.51 1.72 3.39
N LEU A 319 7.26 1.53 2.97
CA LEU A 319 6.07 2.11 3.62
C LEU A 319 5.97 1.75 5.12
N GLY A 320 6.55 0.62 5.55
CA GLY A 320 6.61 0.24 6.96
C GLY A 320 7.54 1.11 7.81
N GLN A 321 8.46 1.85 7.17
CA GLN A 321 9.55 2.59 7.83
C GLN A 321 9.43 4.11 7.71
N VAL A 322 8.29 4.66 7.28
CA VAL A 322 8.09 6.09 7.00
C VAL A 322 8.67 7.01 8.09
N ARG A 323 8.45 6.70 9.37
CA ARG A 323 8.89 7.57 10.46
C ARG A 323 10.41 7.54 10.70
N ASP A 324 11.02 6.37 10.57
CA ASP A 324 12.45 6.17 10.79
C ASP A 324 13.25 6.75 9.61
N ALA A 325 12.78 6.48 8.39
CA ALA A 325 13.35 6.95 7.13
C ALA A 325 13.27 8.48 6.97
N ALA A 326 12.16 9.08 7.40
CA ALA A 326 11.97 10.53 7.32
C ALA A 326 12.94 11.31 8.21
N GLY A 327 13.57 10.66 9.20
CA GLY A 327 14.47 11.26 10.19
C GLY A 327 13.92 12.58 10.74
N CYS A 328 12.62 12.59 11.03
CA CYS A 328 11.95 13.73 11.59
C CYS A 328 12.39 13.90 13.06
N PRO A 329 12.54 15.13 13.55
CA PRO A 329 12.76 15.33 14.97
C PRO A 329 11.63 14.67 15.75
N ALA A 330 11.97 13.81 16.70
CA ALA A 330 10.97 13.15 17.53
C ALA A 330 10.06 14.22 18.14
N PRO A 331 8.72 14.04 18.12
CA PRO A 331 7.84 14.95 18.82
C PRO A 331 8.32 15.05 20.28
N PRO A 332 8.35 16.24 20.88
CA PRO A 332 8.83 16.41 22.24
C PRO A 332 8.06 15.43 23.12
N ALA A 333 8.79 14.52 23.79
CA ALA A 333 8.19 13.54 24.66
C ALA A 333 7.31 14.30 25.65
N VAL A 334 5.99 14.10 25.54
CA VAL A 334 5.08 14.57 26.58
C VAL A 334 5.43 13.72 27.79
N LYS A 335 6.31 14.24 28.65
CA LYS A 335 6.50 13.69 29.98
C LYS A 335 5.11 13.74 30.60
N PHE A 336 4.48 12.59 30.73
CA PHE A 336 3.38 12.44 31.68
C PHE A 336 3.98 12.82 33.04
N LEU A 337 3.78 14.08 33.42
CA LEU A 337 3.91 14.46 34.81
C LEU A 337 2.97 13.52 35.56
N PRO A 338 3.45 12.77 36.56
CA PRO A 338 2.54 12.01 37.40
C PRO A 338 1.46 12.97 37.90
N PRO A 339 0.20 12.52 38.02
CA PRO A 339 -0.86 13.37 38.51
C PRO A 339 -0.39 14.02 39.81
N VAL A 340 -0.27 15.35 39.79
CA VAL A 340 -0.06 16.12 41.01
C VAL A 340 -1.33 15.88 41.81
N ILE A 341 -1.27 14.95 42.76
CA ILE A 341 -2.30 14.79 43.78
C ILE A 341 -2.27 16.09 44.56
N PRO A 342 -3.30 16.96 44.48
CA PRO A 342 -3.32 18.15 45.31
C PRO A 342 -3.33 17.69 46.78
N PRO A 343 -2.56 18.35 47.66
CA PRO A 343 -2.56 17.99 49.07
C PRO A 343 -3.99 18.08 49.60
N ALA A 344 -4.42 17.02 50.28
CA ALA A 344 -5.72 16.94 50.92
C ALA A 344 -5.92 18.20 51.79
N LEU A 345 -6.92 19.00 51.44
CA LEU A 345 -7.40 20.06 52.31
C LEU A 345 -7.89 19.42 53.61
N ALA A 346 -7.19 19.72 54.70
CA ALA A 346 -7.60 19.38 56.05
C ALA A 346 -9.06 19.82 56.31
N PRO A 347 -9.86 19.04 57.03
CA PRO A 347 -11.24 19.39 57.30
C PRO A 347 -11.30 20.64 58.18
N LYS A 348 -11.88 21.73 57.65
CA LYS A 348 -12.29 22.87 58.47
C LYS A 348 -13.41 22.42 59.40
N ALA A 349 -13.22 22.71 60.69
CA ALA A 349 -14.21 22.57 61.74
C ALA A 349 -15.51 23.30 61.36
N ALA A 350 -16.59 22.54 61.22
CA ALA A 350 -17.94 23.08 61.12
C ALA A 350 -18.51 23.22 62.54
N HIS A 351 -18.89 24.45 62.89
CA HIS A 351 -19.61 24.77 64.11
C HIS A 351 -20.95 24.04 64.17
N HIS A 352 -21.22 23.45 65.34
CA HIS A 352 -22.50 22.87 65.72
C HIS A 352 -23.67 23.86 65.66
N HIS A 353 -24.76 23.44 65.05
CA HIS A 353 -26.11 23.78 65.51
C HIS A 353 -26.92 22.50 65.74
N HIS A 354 -27.49 22.41 66.94
CA HIS A 354 -28.27 21.31 67.48
C HIS A 354 -29.54 21.05 66.68
N HIS A 355 -29.86 19.77 66.45
CA HIS A 355 -31.21 19.25 66.73
C HIS A 355 -31.18 17.74 67.04
N HIS A 356 -31.85 17.39 68.12
CA HIS A 356 -31.98 16.07 68.76
C HIS A 356 -32.77 15.02 67.96
N LYS A 357 -32.32 13.75 68.00
CA LYS A 357 -33.07 12.49 68.32
C LYS A 357 -32.19 11.26 67.96
N HIS A 358 -31.52 10.63 68.92
CA HIS A 358 -31.86 9.39 69.69
C HIS A 358 -31.75 8.02 68.96
N VAL A 359 -30.79 7.20 69.43
CA VAL A 359 -30.82 5.72 69.72
C VAL A 359 -30.58 4.76 68.53
N SER A 360 -29.77 3.66 68.52
CA SER A 360 -28.95 2.90 69.50
C SER A 360 -27.78 2.15 68.76
N THR A 361 -26.54 2.12 69.28
CA THR A 361 -25.77 1.02 69.96
C THR A 361 -25.21 -0.16 69.14
N GLY A 362 -23.90 -0.42 69.30
CA GLY A 362 -23.26 -1.75 69.16
C GLY A 362 -21.82 -1.75 68.58
N SER A 363 -20.79 -1.34 69.34
CA SER A 363 -19.71 -2.19 69.93
C SER A 363 -18.81 -2.95 68.94
N ALA A 364 -17.53 -2.53 68.78
CA ALA A 364 -16.31 -3.04 69.47
C ALA A 364 -15.63 -4.17 68.66
N LYS A 365 -14.31 -4.37 68.54
CA LYS A 365 -13.07 -3.95 69.24
C LYS A 365 -11.91 -4.45 68.32
N SER A 366 -10.93 -3.61 67.96
CA SER A 366 -9.59 -3.46 68.56
C SER A 366 -8.47 -4.35 68.01
N ASN A 367 -7.41 -3.65 67.57
CA ASN A 367 -5.97 -3.91 67.72
C ASN A 367 -5.39 -5.18 67.07
N GLY A 368 -4.26 -5.17 66.37
CA GLY A 368 -3.19 -4.18 66.25
C GLY A 368 -1.86 -4.92 66.15
N SER A 369 -0.86 -4.26 65.55
CA SER A 369 0.59 -4.53 65.64
C SER A 369 1.20 -5.50 64.62
N THR A 370 1.91 -4.88 63.68
CA THR A 370 3.11 -5.27 62.90
C THR A 370 4.28 -5.76 63.80
N PRO A 371 5.53 -6.07 63.33
CA PRO A 371 6.12 -5.93 61.98
C PRO A 371 7.09 -7.08 61.53
N SER A 372 7.67 -6.91 60.32
CA SER A 372 9.02 -7.35 59.90
C SER A 372 9.25 -8.84 59.68
N ALA A 373 10.16 -9.33 58.83
CA ALA A 373 10.98 -8.84 57.71
C ALA A 373 11.77 -10.07 57.21
N GLY A 374 12.23 -10.05 55.96
CA GLY A 374 13.19 -11.02 55.40
C GLY A 374 12.55 -12.33 54.95
N THR A 375 13.02 -13.06 53.95
CA THR A 375 14.14 -12.96 52.98
C THR A 375 14.02 -14.26 52.16
N ASN A 376 14.39 -14.25 50.87
CA ASN A 376 15.12 -15.29 50.11
C ASN A 376 14.91 -16.77 50.54
N SER A 377 14.59 -17.74 49.69
CA SER A 377 15.09 -18.02 48.34
C SER A 377 14.55 -19.40 47.91
N SER A 378 14.46 -19.63 46.61
CA SER A 378 14.64 -20.92 45.90
C SER A 378 14.49 -22.23 46.68
N ASP A 379 13.58 -23.12 46.27
CA ASP A 379 14.03 -24.32 45.55
C ASP A 379 12.90 -25.06 44.82
N SER A 380 13.37 -25.79 43.82
CA SER A 380 12.78 -26.75 42.90
C SER A 380 12.06 -27.95 43.54
N GLY A 381 11.14 -28.57 42.79
CA GLY A 381 10.64 -29.93 43.10
C GLY A 381 9.24 -30.27 42.58
N THR A 382 9.19 -30.83 41.37
CA THR A 382 8.31 -31.93 40.90
C THR A 382 7.13 -32.37 41.77
N THR A 383 5.91 -32.38 41.21
CA THR A 383 5.02 -33.56 41.01
C THR A 383 3.64 -33.13 40.47
N ALA A 384 3.18 -33.74 39.39
CA ALA A 384 1.77 -33.84 38.99
C ALA A 384 1.09 -34.98 39.81
N PRO A 385 -0.21 -35.34 39.66
CA PRO A 385 -1.28 -34.81 38.79
C PRO A 385 -2.66 -34.66 39.49
N SER A 386 -3.68 -34.11 38.81
CA SER A 386 -5.05 -34.68 38.74
C SER A 386 -6.09 -33.74 38.09
N ASN A 387 -6.87 -34.34 37.17
CA ASN A 387 -8.30 -34.17 36.83
C ASN A 387 -8.87 -32.75 36.60
N SER A 388 -9.67 -32.49 35.56
CA SER A 388 -10.70 -33.35 34.97
C SER A 388 -11.08 -32.87 33.57
N SER A 389 -11.37 -33.86 32.74
CA SER A 389 -11.96 -33.85 31.41
C SER A 389 -13.44 -33.44 31.42
N GLU A 390 -13.89 -32.78 30.34
CA GLU A 390 -15.19 -33.10 29.77
C GLU A 390 -15.14 -33.03 28.24
N THR A 391 -15.80 -33.99 27.61
CA THR A 391 -15.58 -34.50 26.26
C THR A 391 -16.87 -34.30 25.47
N TYR A 392 -16.79 -33.85 24.20
CA TYR A 392 -17.88 -33.96 23.24
C TYR A 392 -17.46 -34.88 22.08
N LYS A 393 -18.10 -36.05 22.00
CA LYS A 393 -18.35 -36.85 20.78
C LYS A 393 -19.85 -36.71 20.52
N GLY A 394 -20.39 -36.42 19.35
CA GLY A 394 -20.07 -36.96 18.03
C GLY A 394 -20.96 -38.17 17.74
N ALA A 395 -21.91 -38.07 16.81
CA ALA A 395 -22.32 -39.16 15.91
C ALA A 395 -23.46 -38.75 14.96
N ALA A 396 -23.45 -39.43 13.81
CA ALA A 396 -24.23 -39.23 12.60
C ALA A 396 -25.59 -39.96 12.56
N ASP A 397 -26.32 -39.61 11.50
CA ASP A 397 -27.10 -40.48 10.58
C ASP A 397 -28.58 -40.81 10.87
N GLY A 398 -29.37 -40.88 9.78
CA GLY A 398 -30.59 -41.69 9.74
C GLY A 398 -31.93 -41.04 9.36
N THR A 399 -32.16 -40.92 8.05
CA THR A 399 -33.42 -41.01 7.27
C THR A 399 -34.72 -41.46 7.96
N THR A 400 -35.86 -40.80 7.67
CA THR A 400 -37.16 -41.43 7.25
C THR A 400 -38.17 -40.34 6.85
N GLY A 401 -38.95 -40.61 5.80
CA GLY A 401 -39.96 -39.70 5.25
C GLY A 401 -41.36 -39.88 5.84
N PHE A 402 -42.20 -38.86 5.66
CA PHE A 402 -43.66 -38.97 5.71
C PHE A 402 -44.32 -37.93 4.79
N THR A 403 -45.37 -38.36 4.10
CA THR A 403 -46.11 -37.66 3.04
C THR A 403 -47.46 -37.14 3.56
N THR A 404 -48.03 -36.14 2.85
CA THR A 404 -49.46 -35.69 2.86
C THR A 404 -49.90 -34.90 4.11
N THR A 405 -50.64 -33.77 4.07
CA THR A 405 -51.78 -33.40 3.22
C THR A 405 -52.09 -31.89 3.33
N THR A 406 -52.66 -31.37 2.26
CA THR A 406 -53.38 -30.12 2.02
C THR A 406 -54.28 -29.62 3.17
N THR A 407 -54.29 -28.31 3.44
CA THR A 407 -55.51 -27.56 3.79
C THR A 407 -55.39 -26.08 3.41
N THR A 408 -56.33 -25.68 2.56
CA THR A 408 -56.76 -24.34 2.19
C THR A 408 -57.30 -23.54 3.37
N SER A 409 -56.95 -22.26 3.48
CA SER A 409 -57.89 -21.24 3.98
C SER A 409 -57.63 -19.88 3.34
N THR A 410 -58.62 -19.47 2.57
CA THR A 410 -58.92 -18.16 2.00
C THR A 410 -59.41 -17.19 3.08
N SER A 411 -58.97 -15.94 3.04
CA SER A 411 -59.75 -14.77 3.43
C SER A 411 -59.29 -13.49 2.68
N SER A 412 -60.00 -13.22 1.58
CA SER A 412 -60.36 -11.89 1.09
C SER A 412 -61.22 -11.16 2.15
N SER A 413 -61.39 -9.84 2.27
CA SER A 413 -61.20 -8.65 1.42
C SER A 413 -61.70 -7.42 2.21
N ALA A 414 -61.13 -6.22 1.98
CA ALA A 414 -61.86 -4.95 1.69
C ALA A 414 -60.86 -3.75 1.64
N THR A 415 -60.62 -3.09 0.49
CA THR A 415 -61.28 -1.84 -0.03
C THR A 415 -61.29 -0.70 1.00
N THR A 416 -60.83 0.55 0.78
CA THR A 416 -60.90 1.52 -0.33
C THR A 416 -60.02 2.71 0.14
N SER A 417 -59.29 3.49 -0.67
CA SER A 417 -59.78 4.73 -1.28
C SER A 417 -58.64 5.43 -2.02
N SER A 418 -58.89 5.73 -3.29
CA SER A 418 -58.15 6.63 -4.16
C SER A 418 -58.61 8.08 -3.97
N THR A 419 -57.70 9.04 -4.05
CA THR A 419 -58.03 10.45 -4.37
C THR A 419 -57.04 11.02 -5.37
N THR A 420 -57.55 11.19 -6.58
CA THR A 420 -57.08 12.06 -7.65
C THR A 420 -57.34 13.53 -7.29
N THR A 421 -56.42 14.43 -7.62
CA THR A 421 -56.76 15.83 -7.92
C THR A 421 -55.81 16.38 -8.99
N THR A 422 -56.43 16.87 -10.05
CA THR A 422 -55.85 17.43 -11.25
C THR A 422 -55.94 18.97 -11.19
N SER A 423 -54.90 19.63 -11.71
CA SER A 423 -54.89 20.90 -12.46
C SER A 423 -55.48 22.19 -11.86
N SER A 424 -54.66 23.25 -11.86
CA SER A 424 -55.07 24.55 -12.39
C SER A 424 -53.88 25.44 -12.76
N SER A 425 -53.84 25.77 -14.04
CA SER A 425 -53.05 26.79 -14.73
C SER A 425 -53.63 28.20 -14.51
N THR A 426 -52.76 29.21 -14.38
CA THR A 426 -53.09 30.62 -14.71
C THR A 426 -51.89 31.33 -15.34
N THR A 427 -52.08 31.70 -16.61
CA THR A 427 -51.53 32.80 -17.44
C THR A 427 -51.48 34.12 -16.65
N SER A 428 -50.64 35.15 -16.82
CA SER A 428 -49.88 35.79 -17.93
C SER A 428 -48.80 36.68 -17.24
N THR A 429 -47.69 37.17 -17.81
CA THR A 429 -47.54 38.06 -18.97
C THR A 429 -46.04 38.30 -19.20
N ALA A 430 -45.65 38.46 -20.46
CA ALA A 430 -44.27 38.70 -20.91
C ALA A 430 -43.77 40.13 -20.62
N THR A 431 -42.48 40.25 -20.29
CA THR A 431 -41.64 41.36 -20.78
C THR A 431 -40.20 40.87 -20.96
N THR A 432 -39.74 41.03 -22.19
CA THR A 432 -38.42 40.78 -22.78
C THR A 432 -37.30 41.60 -22.15
N THR A 433 -36.15 40.98 -21.88
CA THR A 433 -34.82 41.56 -22.19
C THR A 433 -33.74 40.46 -22.23
N SER A 434 -33.21 40.28 -23.44
CA SER A 434 -31.96 39.67 -23.90
C SER A 434 -30.76 39.60 -22.94
N ALA A 435 -30.10 38.42 -22.88
CA ALA A 435 -28.64 38.27 -23.01
C ALA A 435 -28.27 36.79 -23.28
N ASN A 436 -27.37 36.58 -24.23
CA ASN A 436 -27.08 35.34 -24.96
C ASN A 436 -26.60 34.14 -24.14
N ALA A 437 -27.15 32.98 -24.49
CA ALA A 437 -26.48 31.68 -24.39
C ALA A 437 -25.54 31.49 -25.59
N ASN A 438 -24.37 30.88 -25.37
CA ASN A 438 -23.69 30.05 -26.38
C ASN A 438 -22.85 29.00 -25.65
N ASN A 439 -23.44 27.81 -25.58
CA ASN A 439 -22.76 26.54 -25.40
C ASN A 439 -22.19 26.16 -26.78
N ALA A 440 -20.89 25.92 -26.88
CA ALA A 440 -20.27 25.46 -28.12
C ALA A 440 -19.23 24.38 -27.81
N SER A 441 -19.59 23.16 -28.21
CA SER A 441 -18.72 22.05 -28.55
C SER A 441 -17.58 22.50 -29.47
N VAL A 442 -16.33 22.20 -29.10
CA VAL A 442 -15.16 22.41 -29.97
C VAL A 442 -14.41 21.10 -30.12
N SER A 443 -14.43 20.58 -31.34
CA SER A 443 -13.56 19.51 -31.85
C SER A 443 -12.15 20.06 -32.08
N PRO A 444 -11.07 19.32 -31.77
CA PRO A 444 -9.71 19.79 -32.02
C PRO A 444 -9.25 19.39 -33.43
N ALA A 445 -9.70 20.14 -34.43
CA ALA A 445 -9.13 20.03 -35.78
C ALA A 445 -9.26 21.35 -36.55
N SER A 446 -8.50 22.39 -36.15
CA SER A 446 -8.01 23.43 -37.09
C SER A 446 -7.20 24.53 -36.39
N ILE A 447 -5.96 24.25 -35.94
CA ILE A 447 -4.98 25.35 -35.78
C ILE A 447 -3.60 24.80 -36.12
N PHE A 448 -3.20 24.81 -37.39
CA PHE A 448 -1.82 25.05 -37.83
C PHE A 448 -1.84 25.47 -39.30
N GLY A 449 -1.80 26.79 -39.52
CA GLY A 449 -1.46 27.39 -40.80
C GLY A 449 0.05 27.27 -41.06
N SER A 450 0.37 26.92 -42.29
CA SER A 450 1.65 26.44 -42.80
C SER A 450 2.79 27.46 -42.73
N ASN A 451 3.99 26.98 -42.36
CA ASN A 451 5.28 27.14 -43.06
C ASN A 451 6.44 26.82 -42.10
N ILE A 452 6.68 25.52 -41.86
CA ILE A 452 7.95 25.05 -41.28
C ILE A 452 8.61 24.18 -42.34
N ASN A 453 9.82 24.57 -42.76
CA ASN A 453 10.62 23.82 -43.72
C ASN A 453 10.87 22.40 -43.21
N LEU A 454 10.50 21.41 -44.03
CA LEU A 454 10.52 19.97 -43.73
C LEU A 454 11.93 19.38 -43.55
N THR A 455 12.98 20.19 -43.65
CA THR A 455 14.38 19.76 -43.52
C THR A 455 14.97 20.03 -42.13
N THR A 456 14.26 20.75 -41.25
CA THR A 456 14.76 21.09 -39.90
C THR A 456 14.18 20.21 -38.79
N LEU A 457 13.16 19.39 -39.08
CA LEU A 457 12.56 18.44 -38.13
C LEU A 457 13.25 17.07 -38.12
N GLU A 458 13.99 16.71 -39.17
CA GLU A 458 14.75 15.45 -39.23
C GLU A 458 16.03 15.48 -38.37
N SER A 459 16.50 16.66 -37.96
CA SER A 459 17.70 16.82 -37.14
C SER A 459 17.46 16.81 -35.62
N LEU A 460 16.21 16.73 -35.17
CA LEU A 460 15.84 16.60 -33.75
C LEU A 460 15.29 15.21 -33.38
N ALA A 461 15.14 14.31 -34.36
CA ALA A 461 14.73 12.92 -34.17
C ALA A 461 15.91 11.97 -33.86
N GLY A 462 16.98 12.49 -33.28
CA GLY A 462 18.11 11.68 -32.81
C GLY A 462 17.90 11.24 -31.37
N MET A 463 17.62 9.95 -31.18
CA MET A 463 17.39 9.20 -29.93
C MET A 463 15.91 9.00 -29.51
N GLY A 464 15.09 8.50 -30.42
CA GLY A 464 13.87 7.75 -30.06
C GLY A 464 13.94 6.36 -30.69
N LYS A 465 14.08 5.31 -29.88
CA LYS A 465 13.86 3.93 -30.35
C LYS A 465 12.41 3.88 -30.87
N GLN A 466 12.19 3.35 -32.07
CA GLN A 466 10.84 3.17 -32.62
C GLN A 466 9.97 2.46 -31.57
N PRO A 467 8.72 2.91 -31.30
CA PRO A 467 7.89 2.29 -30.27
C PRO A 467 7.72 0.80 -30.57
N ASP A 468 8.10 -0.04 -29.63
CA ASP A 468 7.97 -1.49 -29.72
C ASP A 468 6.50 -1.82 -29.46
N LEU A 469 5.72 -1.89 -30.54
CA LEU A 469 4.29 -2.15 -30.50
C LEU A 469 4.01 -3.65 -30.49
N VAL A 470 3.10 -4.07 -29.61
CA VAL A 470 2.60 -5.43 -29.52
C VAL A 470 1.11 -5.51 -29.85
N LYS A 471 0.68 -6.67 -30.31
CA LYS A 471 -0.74 -6.97 -30.56
C LYS A 471 -1.30 -7.89 -29.47
N VAL A 472 -2.44 -7.51 -28.94
CA VAL A 472 -3.18 -8.29 -27.95
C VAL A 472 -4.63 -8.49 -28.36
N THR A 473 -5.22 -9.59 -27.91
CA THR A 473 -6.64 -9.88 -28.12
C THR A 473 -7.42 -9.55 -26.85
N TYR A 474 -8.45 -8.71 -26.96
CA TYR A 474 -9.35 -8.35 -25.88
C TYR A 474 -10.77 -8.82 -26.19
N SER A 475 -11.27 -9.77 -25.40
CA SER A 475 -12.64 -10.30 -25.50
C SER A 475 -13.51 -9.86 -24.32
N ILE A 476 -14.81 -9.70 -24.55
CA ILE A 476 -15.83 -9.41 -23.52
C ILE A 476 -16.94 -10.44 -23.65
N TRP A 477 -17.28 -11.12 -22.55
CA TRP A 477 -18.42 -12.03 -22.45
C TRP A 477 -19.44 -11.54 -21.42
N VAL A 478 -20.72 -11.64 -21.75
CA VAL A 478 -21.81 -11.20 -20.88
C VAL A 478 -22.72 -12.37 -20.48
N HIS A 479 -22.97 -12.48 -19.18
CA HIS A 479 -23.72 -13.53 -18.50
C HIS A 479 -23.01 -14.89 -18.46
N SER A 480 -23.42 -15.74 -17.50
CA SER A 480 -22.83 -17.08 -17.31
C SER A 480 -23.05 -18.03 -18.50
N ASN A 481 -24.06 -17.77 -19.34
CA ASN A 481 -24.33 -18.51 -20.57
C ASN A 481 -23.71 -17.86 -21.83
N ILE A 482 -22.89 -16.81 -21.66
CA ILE A 482 -22.23 -16.08 -22.75
C ILE A 482 -23.28 -15.63 -23.80
N SER A 483 -24.27 -14.88 -23.33
CA SER A 483 -25.34 -14.34 -24.18
C SER A 483 -24.83 -13.34 -25.22
N GLU A 484 -23.77 -12.61 -24.88
CA GLU A 484 -23.10 -11.65 -25.76
C GLU A 484 -21.59 -11.89 -25.69
N SER A 485 -20.92 -11.76 -26.84
CA SER A 485 -19.47 -11.94 -26.96
C SER A 485 -18.91 -10.98 -28.00
N TYR A 486 -17.90 -10.21 -27.60
CA TYR A 486 -17.18 -9.25 -28.43
C TYR A 486 -15.69 -9.59 -28.42
N ASN A 487 -15.00 -9.42 -29.55
CA ASN A 487 -13.55 -9.60 -29.65
C ASN A 487 -12.90 -8.49 -30.48
N LEU A 488 -11.75 -8.01 -30.03
CA LEU A 488 -11.00 -6.93 -30.66
C LEU A 488 -9.50 -7.21 -30.54
N THR A 489 -8.76 -6.97 -31.61
CA THR A 489 -7.29 -6.96 -31.57
C THR A 489 -6.81 -5.53 -31.43
N VAL A 490 -6.13 -5.23 -30.33
CA VAL A 490 -5.63 -3.89 -30.01
C VAL A 490 -4.12 -3.88 -30.19
N GLN A 491 -3.61 -2.82 -30.81
CA GLN A 491 -2.17 -2.58 -30.91
C GLN A 491 -1.76 -1.52 -29.89
N ALA A 492 -0.79 -1.84 -29.04
CA ALA A 492 -0.34 -0.96 -27.96
C ALA A 492 1.16 -1.12 -27.71
N GLU A 493 1.78 -0.18 -26.99
CA GLU A 493 3.20 -0.25 -26.66
C GLU A 493 3.49 -1.42 -25.71
N ARG A 494 4.58 -2.15 -25.93
CA ARG A 494 5.04 -3.24 -25.05
C ARG A 494 5.24 -2.72 -23.63
N ASN A 495 4.92 -3.55 -22.63
CA ASN A 495 5.01 -3.22 -21.21
C ASN A 495 4.09 -2.07 -20.76
N THR A 496 3.03 -1.76 -21.51
CA THR A 496 1.91 -0.95 -20.99
C THR A 496 0.92 -1.84 -20.23
N THR A 497 -0.01 -1.22 -19.51
CA THR A 497 -1.03 -1.93 -18.72
C THR A 497 -2.21 -2.33 -19.58
N PHE A 498 -2.93 -3.36 -19.14
CA PHE A 498 -4.19 -3.74 -19.76
C PHE A 498 -5.24 -2.63 -19.65
N TYR A 499 -5.18 -1.78 -18.62
CA TYR A 499 -6.00 -0.57 -18.55
C TYR A 499 -5.81 0.36 -19.77
N ASN A 500 -4.57 0.56 -20.22
CA ASN A 500 -4.31 1.34 -21.44
C ASN A 500 -4.90 0.68 -22.69
N VAL A 501 -4.85 -0.66 -22.77
CA VAL A 501 -5.53 -1.42 -23.84
C VAL A 501 -7.04 -1.20 -23.81
N MET A 502 -7.66 -1.16 -22.62
CA MET A 502 -9.09 -0.87 -22.49
C MET A 502 -9.42 0.55 -22.96
N LEU A 503 -8.59 1.55 -22.64
CA LEU A 503 -8.77 2.92 -23.11
C LEU A 503 -8.69 3.04 -24.64
N LEU A 504 -7.77 2.30 -25.26
CA LEU A 504 -7.65 2.23 -26.73
C LEU A 504 -8.86 1.50 -27.34
N ALA A 505 -9.25 0.36 -26.78
CA ALA A 505 -10.41 -0.40 -27.24
C ALA A 505 -11.71 0.41 -27.18
N ALA A 506 -11.91 1.18 -26.11
CA ALA A 506 -13.09 2.04 -25.94
C ALA A 506 -13.14 3.22 -26.94
N GLN A 507 -12.00 3.63 -27.49
CA GLN A 507 -11.94 4.63 -28.57
C GLN A 507 -12.31 4.01 -29.92
N ASP A 508 -11.96 2.74 -30.13
CA ASP A 508 -12.17 2.03 -31.39
C ASP A 508 -13.60 1.46 -31.51
N ASP A 509 -14.18 0.93 -30.42
CA ASP A 509 -15.50 0.32 -30.41
C ASP A 509 -16.28 0.65 -29.12
N SER A 510 -17.52 1.11 -29.28
CA SER A 510 -18.41 1.48 -28.17
C SER A 510 -18.75 0.33 -27.21
N HIS A 511 -18.69 -0.94 -27.64
CA HIS A 511 -18.92 -2.09 -26.75
C HIS A 511 -17.83 -2.23 -25.68
N TYR A 512 -16.67 -1.61 -25.90
CA TYR A 512 -15.53 -1.61 -24.99
C TYR A 512 -15.53 -0.42 -24.03
N HIS A 513 -16.54 0.45 -24.09
CA HIS A 513 -16.68 1.53 -23.12
C HIS A 513 -16.90 0.98 -21.70
N PHE A 514 -16.21 1.56 -20.73
CA PHE A 514 -16.20 1.11 -19.34
C PHE A 514 -16.23 2.27 -18.35
N GLU A 515 -16.60 1.97 -17.11
CA GLU A 515 -16.45 2.86 -15.96
C GLU A 515 -15.62 2.15 -14.88
N ALA A 516 -14.70 2.90 -14.29
CA ALA A 516 -13.85 2.41 -13.21
C ALA A 516 -13.79 3.42 -12.07
N THR A 517 -13.59 2.93 -10.86
CA THR A 517 -13.31 3.75 -9.67
C THR A 517 -11.81 3.68 -9.39
N GLU A 518 -11.17 4.83 -9.18
CA GLU A 518 -9.74 4.92 -8.85
C GLU A 518 -9.50 4.51 -7.38
N TRP A 519 -8.72 3.45 -7.18
CA TRP A 519 -8.35 2.91 -5.88
C TRP A 519 -6.84 3.10 -5.65
N PRO A 520 -6.34 3.03 -4.41
CA PRO A 520 -4.92 3.21 -4.15
C PRO A 520 -4.00 2.23 -4.89
N ASN A 521 -4.50 1.05 -5.26
CA ASN A 521 -3.78 -0.01 -5.97
C ASN A 521 -4.14 -0.12 -7.47
N GLY A 522 -4.86 0.86 -8.03
CA GLY A 522 -5.24 0.90 -9.44
C GLY A 522 -6.75 1.13 -9.66
N HIS A 523 -7.21 0.89 -10.86
CA HIS A 523 -8.59 1.09 -11.30
C HIS A 523 -9.42 -0.18 -11.07
N TYR A 524 -10.52 -0.03 -10.35
CA TYR A 524 -11.52 -1.08 -10.20
C TYR A 524 -12.62 -0.89 -11.25
N VAL A 525 -12.66 -1.76 -12.26
CA VAL A 525 -13.66 -1.73 -13.34
C VAL A 525 -14.97 -2.32 -12.83
N HIS A 526 -16.03 -1.51 -12.76
CA HIS A 526 -17.34 -1.94 -12.24
C HIS A 526 -18.47 -1.86 -13.28
N THR A 527 -18.22 -1.22 -14.43
CA THR A 527 -19.16 -1.16 -15.56
C THR A 527 -18.41 -1.39 -16.85
N LEU A 528 -18.87 -2.29 -17.72
CA LEU A 528 -18.29 -2.55 -19.03
C LEU A 528 -19.40 -3.01 -19.98
N ALA A 529 -19.34 -2.67 -21.27
CA ALA A 529 -20.36 -3.03 -22.26
C ALA A 529 -21.81 -2.67 -21.85
N GLY A 530 -21.99 -1.64 -21.01
CA GLY A 530 -23.29 -1.24 -20.47
C GLY A 530 -23.80 -2.05 -19.28
N PHE A 531 -23.10 -3.09 -18.83
CA PHE A 531 -23.48 -3.88 -17.66
C PHE A 531 -22.66 -3.47 -16.43
N LYS A 532 -23.37 -3.08 -15.37
CA LYS A 532 -22.80 -2.74 -14.06
C LYS A 532 -22.81 -3.96 -13.15
N GLU A 533 -21.80 -4.07 -12.30
CA GLU A 533 -21.77 -5.09 -11.25
C GLU A 533 -22.97 -4.99 -10.30
N GLU A 534 -23.45 -6.14 -9.85
CA GLU A 534 -24.55 -6.26 -8.91
C GLU A 534 -24.14 -7.15 -7.73
N PRO A 535 -23.48 -6.58 -6.69
CA PRO A 535 -22.99 -7.36 -5.55
C PRO A 535 -24.09 -8.15 -4.82
N THR A 536 -25.31 -7.61 -4.74
CA THR A 536 -26.46 -8.29 -4.11
C THR A 536 -26.91 -9.53 -4.89
N SER A 537 -26.78 -9.47 -6.22
CA SER A 537 -27.14 -10.56 -7.14
C SER A 537 -25.96 -11.51 -7.44
N TYR A 538 -24.78 -11.20 -6.89
CA TYR A 538 -23.50 -11.89 -7.11
C TYR A 538 -22.97 -11.83 -8.55
N TYR A 539 -23.31 -10.78 -9.31
CA TYR A 539 -22.74 -10.57 -10.65
C TYR A 539 -21.55 -9.64 -10.60
N PHE A 540 -20.41 -10.12 -11.11
CA PHE A 540 -19.13 -9.41 -11.11
C PHE A 540 -18.46 -9.50 -12.48
N TRP A 541 -17.59 -8.52 -12.77
CA TRP A 541 -16.67 -8.54 -13.88
C TRP A 541 -15.38 -9.23 -13.48
N LEU A 542 -15.09 -10.36 -14.12
CA LEU A 542 -13.88 -11.13 -13.86
C LEU A 542 -12.94 -11.01 -15.05
N LEU A 543 -11.71 -10.58 -14.80
CA LEU A 543 -10.66 -10.50 -15.80
C LEU A 543 -9.90 -11.82 -15.83
N TYR A 544 -9.67 -12.35 -17.02
CA TYR A 544 -8.92 -13.57 -17.28
C TYR A 544 -7.77 -13.28 -18.24
N GLN A 545 -6.66 -13.98 -18.06
CA GLN A 545 -5.58 -14.06 -19.04
C GLN A 545 -5.50 -15.50 -19.53
N THR A 546 -5.71 -15.70 -20.83
CA THR A 546 -5.78 -17.03 -21.45
C THR A 546 -4.58 -17.26 -22.37
N ALA A 547 -4.18 -18.52 -22.53
CA ALA A 547 -3.07 -18.88 -23.41
C ALA A 547 -3.42 -18.71 -24.90
N GLU A 548 -4.70 -18.87 -25.24
CA GLU A 548 -5.26 -18.76 -26.58
C GLU A 548 -6.53 -17.91 -26.54
N MET A 549 -7.08 -17.59 -27.71
CA MET A 549 -8.34 -16.87 -27.80
C MET A 549 -9.45 -17.64 -27.04
N PRO A 550 -10.22 -16.98 -26.16
CA PRO A 550 -11.26 -17.65 -25.38
C PRO A 550 -12.31 -18.31 -26.28
N ASP A 551 -12.59 -19.59 -26.02
CA ASP A 551 -13.64 -20.36 -26.73
C ASP A 551 -14.90 -20.46 -25.86
N PRO A 552 -16.06 -19.91 -26.30
CA PRO A 552 -17.32 -20.04 -25.58
C PRO A 552 -17.76 -21.49 -25.31
N ALA A 553 -17.32 -22.45 -26.12
CA ALA A 553 -17.61 -23.86 -25.92
C ALA A 553 -16.78 -24.50 -24.79
N ASN A 554 -15.65 -23.88 -24.43
CA ASN A 554 -14.76 -24.32 -23.36
C ASN A 554 -14.32 -23.12 -22.49
N PRO A 555 -15.25 -22.56 -21.69
CA PRO A 555 -14.98 -21.34 -20.94
C PRO A 555 -13.87 -21.54 -19.88
N PRO A 556 -13.04 -20.51 -19.63
CA PRO A 556 -11.95 -20.62 -18.68
C PRO A 556 -12.48 -20.78 -17.24
N GLY A 557 -11.82 -21.65 -16.48
CA GLY A 557 -12.12 -21.82 -15.06
C GLY A 557 -11.53 -20.70 -14.20
N ASN A 558 -12.01 -20.57 -12.97
CA ASN A 558 -11.64 -19.48 -12.06
C ASN A 558 -10.13 -19.42 -11.72
N GLN A 559 -9.39 -20.51 -11.94
CA GLN A 559 -7.93 -20.55 -11.79
C GLN A 559 -7.17 -19.67 -12.79
N LEU A 560 -7.83 -19.26 -13.88
CA LEU A 560 -7.26 -18.36 -14.90
C LEU A 560 -7.68 -16.90 -14.71
N ILE A 561 -8.42 -16.59 -13.63
CA ILE A 561 -8.72 -15.21 -13.26
C ILE A 561 -7.39 -14.51 -13.02
N THR A 562 -7.23 -13.32 -13.60
CA THR A 562 -6.03 -12.55 -13.39
C THR A 562 -5.94 -12.22 -11.90
N PRO A 563 -4.81 -12.57 -11.30
CA PRO A 563 -4.67 -12.41 -9.86
C PRO A 563 -4.31 -10.96 -9.47
N VAL A 564 -4.17 -10.08 -10.48
CA VAL A 564 -4.01 -8.62 -10.38
C VAL A 564 -5.06 -7.88 -11.20
N GLY A 565 -5.29 -6.62 -10.85
CA GLY A 565 -6.20 -5.72 -11.57
C GLY A 565 -5.64 -5.24 -12.92
N VAL A 566 -6.44 -4.45 -13.62
CA VAL A 566 -6.15 -3.94 -14.99
C VAL A 566 -4.88 -3.10 -15.10
N ASP A 567 -4.47 -2.41 -14.02
CA ASP A 567 -3.22 -1.64 -13.98
C ASP A 567 -2.00 -2.48 -13.61
N GLY A 568 -2.19 -3.62 -12.94
CA GLY A 568 -1.09 -4.53 -12.59
C GLY A 568 -0.70 -5.49 -13.73
N LEU A 569 -1.56 -5.59 -14.74
CA LEU A 569 -1.43 -6.55 -15.83
C LEU A 569 -0.69 -5.93 -17.01
N LEU A 570 0.59 -6.29 -17.17
CA LEU A 570 1.40 -5.85 -18.31
C LEU A 570 1.09 -6.68 -19.54
N ILE A 571 1.10 -6.01 -20.70
CA ILE A 571 0.84 -6.68 -21.98
C ILE A 571 2.12 -7.12 -22.68
N ASP A 572 2.03 -8.27 -23.34
CA ASP A 572 3.05 -8.80 -24.24
C ASP A 572 2.43 -9.30 -25.56
N GLU A 573 3.26 -9.52 -26.58
CA GLU A 573 2.82 -9.97 -27.91
C GLU A 573 2.02 -11.27 -27.82
N GLY A 574 0.84 -11.28 -28.45
CA GLY A 574 -0.02 -12.46 -28.50
C GLY A 574 -0.78 -12.75 -27.21
N ASN A 575 -0.79 -11.85 -26.23
CA ASN A 575 -1.61 -12.03 -25.03
C ASN A 575 -3.12 -12.02 -25.37
N HIS A 576 -3.87 -12.89 -24.69
CA HIS A 576 -5.32 -12.96 -24.79
C HIS A 576 -5.96 -12.63 -23.43
N PHE A 577 -6.82 -11.62 -23.41
CA PHE A 577 -7.54 -11.17 -22.23
C PHE A 577 -9.04 -11.30 -22.43
N LEU A 578 -9.73 -11.69 -21.37
CA LEU A 578 -11.19 -11.82 -21.35
C LEU A 578 -11.75 -11.13 -20.12
N PHE A 579 -12.66 -10.17 -20.31
CA PHE A 579 -13.57 -9.74 -19.26
C PHE A 579 -14.86 -10.55 -19.36
N TRP A 580 -15.25 -11.22 -18.28
CA TRP A 580 -16.47 -12.02 -18.23
C TRP A 580 -17.38 -11.57 -17.10
N TYR A 581 -18.54 -11.04 -17.47
CA TYR A 581 -19.62 -10.73 -16.54
C TYR A 581 -20.40 -12.00 -16.21
N LYS A 582 -20.24 -12.53 -15.01
CA LYS A 582 -20.95 -13.75 -14.60
C LYS A 582 -21.29 -13.75 -13.12
N LYS A 583 -22.19 -14.66 -12.77
CA LYS A 583 -22.54 -14.95 -11.39
C LYS A 583 -21.46 -15.78 -10.70
N LEU A 584 -21.01 -15.34 -9.53
CA LEU A 584 -20.10 -16.10 -8.64
C LEU A 584 -20.85 -17.10 -7.75
#